data_AF-A0A3N5U2W0-F1
#
_entry.id   AF-A0A3N5U2W0-F1
#
_cell.length_a   1.000
_cell.length_b   1.000
_cell.length_c   1.000
_cell.angle_alpha   90.00
_cell.angle_beta   90.00
_cell.angle_gamma   90.00
#
_symmetry.space_group_name_H-M   'P 1'
#
loop_
_entity.id
_entity.type
_entity.pdbx_description
1 polymer ?
#
loop_
_entity_poly.entity_id
_entity_poly.type
_entity_poly.pdbx_seq_one_letter_code
_entity_poly.pdbx_strand_id
1 'polypeptide(L)' 'GFSEAGTLLDQYVLLMIDRAAADAAARLRREHGWKLPDAFQAALAQLHHTKLCTRNTKDFNPQKHRFVEVPYTL' A
#
# COMPACT_ATOMS: atom_id res chain seq x y z
N GLY A 1 3.60 24.06 8.62
CA GLY A 1 2.79 24.51 7.47
C GLY A 1 2.91 23.47 6.37
N PHE A 2 1.98 23.42 5.42
CA PHE A 2 1.96 22.41 4.33
C PHE A 2 3.26 22.33 3.48
N SER A 3 4.24 23.21 3.70
CA SER A 3 5.54 23.27 3.03
C SER A 3 6.40 22.02 3.21
N GLU A 4 6.45 21.42 4.40
CA GLU A 4 7.29 20.22 4.64
C GLU A 4 6.70 18.97 3.98
N ALA A 5 5.38 18.84 4.02
CA ALA A 5 4.67 17.74 3.36
C ALA A 5 4.82 17.81 1.83
N GLY A 6 4.73 19.02 1.24
CA GLY A 6 4.96 19.22 -0.19
C GLY A 6 6.38 18.79 -0.61
N THR A 7 7.40 19.32 0.06
CA THR A 7 8.81 18.99 -0.23
C THR A 7 9.11 17.49 -0.11
N LEU A 8 8.44 16.78 0.79
CA LEU A 8 8.56 15.33 0.88
C LEU A 8 7.91 14.65 -0.33
N LEU A 9 6.67 15.02 -0.67
CA LEU A 9 5.92 14.40 -1.76
C LEU A 9 6.57 14.62 -3.13
N ASP A 10 7.24 15.76 -3.33
CA ASP A 10 7.98 16.08 -4.56
C ASP A 10 9.12 15.09 -4.87
N GLN A 11 9.53 14.27 -3.90
CA GLN A 11 10.57 13.25 -4.07
C GLN A 11 10.02 11.90 -4.55
N TYR A 12 8.70 11.74 -4.65
CA TYR A 12 8.05 10.46 -4.94
C TYR A 12 7.08 10.54 -6.11
N VAL A 13 6.90 9.41 -6.79
CA VAL A 13 5.79 9.24 -7.74
C VAL A 13 4.50 9.02 -6.95
N LEU A 14 3.50 9.86 -7.20
CA LEU A 14 2.18 9.73 -6.59
C LEU A 14 1.30 8.80 -7.42
N LEU A 15 0.87 7.69 -6.80
CA LEU A 15 -0.05 6.74 -7.43
C LEU A 15 -1.50 7.18 -7.17
N MET A 16 -2.27 7.38 -8.23
CA MET A 16 -3.64 7.87 -8.14
C MET A 16 -4.62 6.75 -7.76
N ILE A 17 -5.63 7.10 -6.95
CA ILE A 17 -6.77 6.22 -6.70
C ILE A 17 -7.80 6.47 -7.80
N ASP A 18 -7.77 5.62 -8.83
CA ASP A 18 -8.77 5.57 -9.88
C ASP A 18 -9.83 4.47 -9.60
N ARG A 19 -10.72 4.24 -10.58
CA ARG A 19 -11.73 3.17 -10.47
C ARG A 19 -11.10 1.78 -10.27
N ALA A 20 -10.02 1.47 -10.99
CA ALA A 20 -9.38 0.16 -10.89
C ALA A 20 -8.76 -0.05 -9.50
N ALA A 21 -8.13 0.98 -8.94
CA ALA A 21 -7.63 0.97 -7.57
C ALA A 21 -8.77 0.79 -6.55
N ALA A 22 -9.89 1.51 -6.72
CA ALA A 22 -11.06 1.40 -5.84
C ALA A 22 -11.68 -0.01 -5.87
N ASP A 23 -11.87 -0.59 -7.06
CA ASP A 23 -12.43 -1.93 -7.22
C ASP A 23 -11.49 -2.99 -6.63
N ALA A 24 -10.19 -2.87 -6.88
CA ALA A 24 -9.18 -3.78 -6.32
C ALA A 24 -9.11 -3.68 -4.80
N ALA A 25 -9.13 -2.48 -4.23
CA ALA A 25 -9.12 -2.27 -2.78
C ALA A 25 -10.40 -2.81 -2.13
N ALA A 26 -11.56 -2.60 -2.74
CA ALA A 26 -12.82 -3.15 -2.24
C ALA A 26 -12.81 -4.69 -2.22
N ARG A 27 -12.24 -5.33 -3.26
CA ARG A 27 -12.04 -6.79 -3.30
C ARG A 27 -11.11 -7.26 -2.20
N LEU A 28 -9.90 -6.69 -2.10
CA LEU A 28 -8.90 -7.09 -1.10
C LEU A 28 -9.39 -6.89 0.34
N ARG A 29 -10.13 -5.81 0.58
CA ARG A 29 -10.78 -5.56 1.88
C ARG A 29 -11.74 -6.67 2.26
N ARG A 30 -12.58 -7.14 1.34
CA ARG A 30 -13.52 -8.25 1.61
C ARG A 30 -12.78 -9.57 1.81
N GLU A 31 -11.72 -9.82 1.04
CA GLU A 31 -10.96 -11.06 1.09
C GLU A 31 -10.12 -11.20 2.37
N HIS A 32 -9.49 -10.12 2.82
CA HIS A 32 -8.54 -10.16 3.93
C HIS A 32 -9.03 -9.49 5.21
N GLY A 33 -10.18 -8.79 5.18
CA GLY A 33 -10.70 -8.05 6.33
C GLY A 33 -9.89 -6.79 6.68
N TRP A 34 -9.04 -6.31 5.77
CA TRP A 34 -8.21 -5.13 5.98
C TRP A 34 -9.02 -3.84 6.12
N LYS A 35 -8.46 -2.84 6.82
CA LYS A 35 -9.03 -1.49 6.79
C LYS A 35 -8.93 -0.92 5.38
N LEU A 36 -9.81 0.03 5.06
CA LEU A 36 -9.84 0.61 3.70
C LEU A 36 -8.49 1.22 3.26
N PRO A 37 -7.76 1.99 4.08
CA PRO A 37 -6.44 2.50 3.70
C PRO A 37 -5.42 1.40 3.39
N ASP A 38 -5.38 0.35 4.20
CA ASP A 38 -4.49 -0.81 4.03
C ASP A 38 -4.80 -1.55 2.72
N ALA A 39 -6.08 -1.74 2.42
CA ALA A 39 -6.52 -2.35 1.17
C ALA A 39 -6.14 -1.52 -0.07
N PHE A 40 -6.18 -0.18 0.02
CA PHE A 40 -5.69 0.68 -1.05
C PHE A 40 -4.17 0.57 -1.25
N GLN A 41 -3.39 0.55 -0.17
CA GLN A 41 -1.94 0.38 -0.26
C GLN A 41 -1.57 -0.94 -0.96
N ALA A 42 -2.24 -2.04 -0.62
CA ALA A 42 -2.04 -3.32 -1.30
C ALA A 42 -2.53 -3.31 -2.76
N ALA A 43 -3.68 -2.71 -3.04
CA ALA A 43 -4.21 -2.59 -4.39
C ALA A 43 -3.25 -1.83 -5.31
N LEU A 44 -2.78 -0.66 -4.87
CA LEU A 44 -1.83 0.15 -5.62
C LEU A 44 -0.49 -0.56 -5.80
N ALA A 45 0.01 -1.25 -4.76
CA ALA A 45 1.24 -2.05 -4.88
C ALA A 45 1.10 -3.14 -5.95
N GLN A 46 -0.02 -3.86 -5.98
CA GLN A 46 -0.26 -4.92 -6.97
C GLN A 46 -0.46 -4.38 -8.38
N LEU A 47 -1.27 -3.33 -8.56
CA LEU A 47 -1.59 -2.74 -9.86
C LEU A 47 -0.37 -2.09 -10.53
N HIS A 48 0.52 -1.48 -9.74
CA HIS A 48 1.73 -0.84 -10.24
C HIS A 48 2.98 -1.72 -10.15
N HIS A 49 2.81 -3.02 -9.85
CA HIS A 49 3.91 -3.99 -9.73
C HIS A 49 5.06 -3.54 -8.80
N THR A 50 4.71 -2.82 -7.73
CA THR A 50 5.67 -2.30 -6.74
C THR A 50 5.55 -3.07 -5.41
N LYS A 51 6.48 -2.78 -4.49
CA LYS A 51 6.49 -3.37 -3.15
C LYS A 51 5.77 -2.46 -2.15
N LEU A 52 4.98 -3.06 -1.27
CA LEU A 52 4.49 -2.44 -0.05
C LEU A 52 5.51 -2.67 1.06
N CYS A 53 6.35 -1.67 1.30
CA CYS A 53 7.32 -1.70 2.39
C CYS A 53 6.63 -1.31 3.71
N THR A 54 6.53 -2.24 4.66
CA THR A 54 5.78 -2.02 5.91
C THR A 54 6.28 -2.86 7.08
N ARG A 55 6.11 -2.32 8.30
CA ARG A 55 6.30 -3.06 9.55
C ARG A 55 5.04 -3.77 10.03
N ASN A 56 3.89 -3.53 9.40
CA ASN A 56 2.63 -4.18 9.78
C ASN A 56 2.55 -5.61 9.24
N THR A 57 3.46 -6.47 9.70
CA THR A 57 3.55 -7.88 9.26
C THR A 57 2.40 -8.74 9.76
N LYS A 58 1.64 -8.26 10.75
CA LYS A 58 0.42 -8.91 11.25
C LYS A 58 -0.66 -8.93 10.15
N ASP A 59 -0.92 -7.78 9.54
CA ASP A 59 -1.94 -7.67 8.50
C ASP A 59 -1.35 -7.99 7.10
N PHE A 60 -0.06 -7.70 6.90
CA PHE A 60 0.68 -7.92 5.66
C PHE A 60 1.79 -8.96 5.84
N ASN A 61 1.42 -10.24 5.91
CA ASN A 61 2.41 -11.32 6.05
C ASN A 61 3.23 -11.48 4.75
N PRO A 62 4.57 -11.26 4.75
CA PRO A 62 5.41 -11.34 3.55
C PRO A 62 5.53 -12.75 2.97
N GLN A 63 5.25 -13.80 3.76
CA GLN A 63 5.19 -15.18 3.25
C GLN A 63 3.92 -15.46 2.45
N LYS A 64 2.83 -14.74 2.73
CA LYS A 64 1.54 -14.86 2.03
C LYS A 64 1.41 -13.88 0.87
N HIS A 65 2.02 -12.70 1.00
CA HIS A 65 1.88 -11.60 0.05
C HIS A 65 3.25 -11.22 -0.53
N ARG A 66 3.55 -11.72 -1.74
CA ARG A 66 4.84 -11.49 -2.41
C ARG A 66 5.17 -10.02 -2.69
N PHE A 67 4.18 -9.13 -2.69
CA PHE A 67 4.37 -7.70 -2.87
C PHE A 67 4.79 -6.99 -1.57
N VAL A 68 4.80 -7.68 -0.42
CA VAL A 68 5.19 -7.07 0.87
C VAL A 68 6.68 -7.19 1.10
N GLU A 69 7.30 -6.10 1.56
CA GLU A 69 8.70 -6.02 1.98
C GLU A 69 8.78 -5.53 3.43
N VAL A 70 9.63 -6.14 4.24
CA VAL A 70 9.89 -5.69 5.61
C VAL A 70 11.18 -4.85 5.59
N PRO A 71 11.14 -3.55 5.95
CA PRO A 71 12.24 -2.63 5.71
C PRO A 71 13.54 -2.97 6.46
N TYR A 72 13.41 -3.60 7.62
CA TYR A 72 14.53 -4.02 8.46
C TYR A 72 14.05 -5.04 9.49
N THR A 73 14.96 -5.92 9.92
CA THR A 73 14.80 -6.80 11.08
C THR A 73 15.62 -6.23 12.23
N LEU A 74 15.04 -6.20 13.43
CA LEU A 74 15.76 -5.81 14.65
C LEU A 74 16.65 -6.95 15.16
#